data_AF-Q8RQG5-F1
#
_entry.id   AF-Q8RQG5-F1
#
_cell.length_a   1.000
_cell.length_b   1.000
_cell.length_c   1.000
_cell.angle_alpha   90.00
_cell.angle_beta   90.00
_cell.angle_gamma   90.00
#
_symmetry.space_group_name_H-M   'P 1'
#
loop_
_entity.id
_entity.type
_entity.pdbx_description
1 polymer ?
#
loop_
_entity_poly.entity_id
_entity_poly.type
_entity_poly.pdbx_seq_one_letter_code
_entity_poly.pdbx_strand_id
1 'polypeptide(L)'
;MNNKTRLKALSAFLKAKRAQISPESIGLSAGNRRRTPGLRREEVAQLAGVSTTWYTWLEQGRDIKVSTIVLDCISKALQLNNDETDYLYDLAFETNSESTSPKKDR
;
A
#
# COMPACT_ATOMS: atom_id res chain seq x y z
N MET A 1 -15.60 11.70 -1.70
CA MET A 1 -14.90 11.44 -0.42
C MET A 1 -13.91 12.58 -0.19
N ASN A 2 -13.85 13.21 1.00
CA ASN A 2 -12.88 14.30 1.23
C ASN A 2 -11.43 13.74 1.17
N ASN A 3 -10.50 14.45 0.51
CA ASN A 3 -9.09 14.07 0.37
C ASN A 3 -8.47 13.58 1.71
N LYS A 4 -8.73 14.27 2.82
CA LYS A 4 -8.23 13.87 4.15
C LYS A 4 -8.75 12.50 4.61
N THR A 5 -9.99 12.17 4.26
CA THR A 5 -10.60 10.87 4.60
C THR A 5 -10.00 9.77 3.75
N ARG A 6 -9.77 10.04 2.46
CA ARG A 6 -9.07 9.13 1.53
C ARG A 6 -7.65 8.83 1.99
N LEU A 7 -6.85 9.84 2.30
CA LEU A 7 -5.48 9.66 2.79
C LEU A 7 -5.44 8.89 4.12
N LYS A 8 -6.43 9.07 5.00
CA LYS A 8 -6.57 8.27 6.23
C LYS A 8 -6.90 6.80 5.92
N ALA A 9 -7.78 6.55 4.95
CA ALA A 9 -8.08 5.20 4.50
C ALA A 9 -6.86 4.53 3.84
N LEU A 10 -6.09 5.24 3.01
CA LEU A 10 -4.82 4.80 2.44
C LEU A 10 -3.82 4.41 3.53
N SER A 11 -3.64 5.27 4.52
CA SER A 11 -2.78 5.01 5.68
C SER A 11 -3.18 3.73 6.42
N ALA A 12 -4.48 3.56 6.69
CA ALA A 12 -4.99 2.39 7.40
C ALA A 12 -4.82 1.10 6.59
N PHE A 13 -5.12 1.16 5.29
CA PHE A 13 -4.97 0.03 4.37
C PHE A 13 -3.53 -0.45 4.27
N LEU A 14 -2.57 0.46 4.03
CA LEU A 14 -1.15 0.12 3.95
C LEU A 14 -0.62 -0.48 5.25
N LYS A 15 -1.02 0.07 6.41
CA LYS A 15 -0.66 -0.48 7.74
C LYS A 15 -1.17 -1.90 7.92
N ALA A 16 -2.43 -2.15 7.57
CA ALA A 16 -3.06 -3.46 7.72
C ALA A 16 -2.36 -4.50 6.83
N LYS A 17 -2.13 -4.17 5.55
CA LYS A 17 -1.45 -5.06 4.60
C LYS A 17 -0.03 -5.37 5.01
N ARG A 18 0.75 -4.36 5.40
CA ARG A 18 2.11 -4.55 5.91
C ARG A 18 2.14 -5.48 7.14
N ALA A 19 1.16 -5.36 8.04
CA ALA A 19 1.10 -6.18 9.25
C ALA A 19 0.72 -7.65 8.99
N GLN A 20 0.05 -7.94 7.86
CA GLN A 20 -0.41 -9.29 7.49
C GLN A 20 0.67 -10.14 6.82
N ILE A 21 1.66 -9.52 6.18
CA ILE A 21 2.66 -10.26 5.40
C ILE A 21 3.76 -10.75 6.32
N SER A 22 3.92 -12.09 6.37
CA SER A 22 5.07 -12.69 7.03
C SER A 22 6.34 -12.39 6.22
N PRO A 23 7.42 -11.92 6.86
CA PRO A 23 8.71 -11.72 6.20
C PRO A 23 9.21 -12.98 5.46
N GLU A 24 8.93 -14.16 6.01
CA GLU A 24 9.35 -15.43 5.44
C GLU A 24 8.67 -15.72 4.10
N SER A 25 7.43 -15.22 3.91
CA SER A 25 6.66 -15.40 2.66
C SER A 25 7.29 -14.71 1.46
N ILE A 26 8.20 -13.75 1.68
CA ILE A 26 8.95 -13.03 0.65
C ILE A 26 10.45 -13.33 0.71
N GLY A 27 10.84 -14.41 1.40
CA GLY A 27 12.24 -14.83 1.52
C GLY A 27 13.09 -13.96 2.43
N LEU A 28 12.48 -13.11 3.27
CA LEU A 28 13.21 -12.39 4.32
C LEU A 28 13.29 -13.26 5.58
N SER A 29 14.51 -13.40 6.12
CA SER A 29 14.70 -14.09 7.39
C SER A 29 13.94 -13.36 8.51
N ALA A 30 13.18 -14.11 9.30
CA ALA A 30 12.47 -13.56 10.45
C ALA A 30 13.42 -12.87 11.48
N GLY A 31 14.73 -13.15 11.46
CA GLY A 31 15.72 -12.47 12.30
C GLY A 31 15.47 -12.64 13.81
N ASN A 32 16.50 -12.43 14.65
CA ASN A 32 16.33 -12.58 16.10
C ASN A 32 15.67 -11.33 16.72
N ARG A 33 14.56 -11.53 17.46
CA ARG A 33 13.74 -10.51 18.18
C ARG A 33 13.08 -9.43 17.31
N ARG A 34 12.11 -9.80 16.47
CA ARG A 34 11.17 -8.82 15.88
C ARG A 34 10.15 -8.35 16.91
N ARG A 35 9.87 -7.04 16.92
CA ARG A 35 8.76 -6.41 17.66
C ARG A 35 7.46 -6.34 16.87
N THR A 36 7.54 -6.52 15.55
CA THR A 36 6.40 -6.48 14.63
C THR A 36 6.24 -7.85 13.98
N PRO A 37 5.04 -8.45 13.99
CA PRO A 37 4.82 -9.77 13.40
C PRO A 37 4.89 -9.76 11.87
N GLY A 38 4.51 -8.65 11.23
CA GLY A 38 4.59 -8.47 9.78
C GLY A 38 5.85 -7.75 9.31
N LEU A 39 5.82 -7.27 8.05
CA LEU A 39 6.91 -6.50 7.46
C LEU A 39 7.17 -5.19 8.20
N ARG A 40 8.42 -4.78 8.24
CA ARG A 40 8.86 -3.47 8.71
C ARG A 40 8.75 -2.45 7.56
N ARG A 41 8.79 -1.15 7.90
CA ARG A 41 8.71 -0.08 6.88
C ARG A 41 9.91 -0.10 5.96
N GLU A 42 11.08 -0.32 6.52
CA GLU A 42 12.33 -0.44 5.79
C GLU A 42 12.31 -1.61 4.80
N GLU A 43 11.67 -2.72 5.16
CA GLU A 43 11.55 -3.90 4.29
C GLU A 43 10.64 -3.61 3.11
N VAL A 44 9.47 -3.02 3.33
CA VAL A 44 8.56 -2.63 2.23
C VAL A 44 9.23 -1.60 1.32
N ALA A 45 9.92 -0.62 1.90
CA ALA A 45 10.62 0.41 1.13
C ALA A 45 11.71 -0.20 0.24
N GLN A 46 12.50 -1.14 0.79
CA GLN A 46 13.52 -1.86 0.04
C GLN A 46 12.92 -2.66 -1.12
N LEU A 47 11.86 -3.42 -0.88
CA LEU A 47 11.18 -4.22 -1.91
C LEU A 47 10.56 -3.34 -3.01
N ALA A 48 10.04 -2.17 -2.63
CA ALA A 48 9.41 -1.24 -3.56
C ALA A 48 10.41 -0.29 -4.25
N GLY A 49 11.70 -0.34 -3.90
CA GLY A 49 12.73 0.54 -4.47
C GLY A 49 12.58 2.02 -4.09
N VAL A 50 12.02 2.32 -2.91
CA VAL A 50 11.83 3.69 -2.39
C VAL A 50 12.57 3.88 -1.07
N SER A 51 12.72 5.13 -0.63
CA SER A 51 13.31 5.40 0.69
C SER A 51 12.33 5.04 1.82
N THR A 52 12.85 4.56 2.95
CA THR A 52 12.06 4.27 4.15
C THR A 52 11.27 5.49 4.63
N THR A 53 11.85 6.69 4.54
CA THR A 53 11.20 7.95 4.89
C THR A 53 10.01 8.23 3.98
N TRP A 54 10.17 8.04 2.67
CA TRP A 54 9.10 8.25 1.71
C TRP A 54 7.93 7.29 1.97
N TYR A 55 8.22 6.00 2.16
CA TYR A 55 7.18 5.01 2.51
C TYR A 55 6.50 5.35 3.85
N THR A 56 7.26 5.86 4.82
CA THR A 56 6.69 6.31 6.10
C THR A 56 5.71 7.46 5.92
N TRP A 57 5.98 8.42 5.03
CA TRP A 57 5.04 9.50 4.73
C TRP A 57 3.78 9.00 4.03
N LEU A 58 3.92 8.07 3.09
CA LEU A 58 2.78 7.41 2.45
C LEU A 58 1.92 6.68 3.49
N GLU A 59 2.54 5.87 4.36
CA GLU A 59 1.86 5.13 5.43
C GLU A 59 1.25 6.07 6.49
N GLN A 60 1.74 7.32 6.62
CA GLN A 60 1.14 8.34 7.48
C GLN A 60 -0.07 9.05 6.83
N GLY A 61 -0.34 8.81 5.54
CA GLY A 61 -1.38 9.52 4.81
C GLY A 61 -1.04 10.99 4.61
N ARG A 62 0.24 11.32 4.43
CA ARG A 62 0.64 12.67 4.02
C ARG A 62 0.23 12.87 2.56
N ASP A 63 -0.12 14.10 2.22
CA ASP A 63 -0.40 14.48 0.85
C ASP A 63 0.91 14.59 0.07
N ILE A 64 1.32 13.49 -0.56
CA ILE A 64 2.52 13.37 -1.37
C ILE A 64 2.15 12.84 -2.75
N LYS A 65 2.85 13.33 -3.78
CA LYS A 65 2.68 12.79 -5.13
C LYS A 65 3.31 11.40 -5.21
N VAL A 66 2.54 10.44 -5.70
CA VAL A 66 2.99 9.07 -5.96
C VAL A 66 2.81 8.77 -7.45
N SER A 67 3.75 8.05 -8.06
CA SER A 67 3.63 7.57 -9.43
C SER A 67 2.99 6.18 -9.47
N THR A 68 2.37 5.83 -10.60
CA THR A 68 1.81 4.50 -10.85
C THR A 68 2.87 3.40 -10.69
N ILE A 69 4.07 3.64 -11.23
CA ILE A 69 5.21 2.71 -11.10
C ILE A 69 5.53 2.42 -9.63
N VAL A 70 5.54 3.45 -8.77
CA VAL A 70 5.81 3.26 -7.34
C VAL A 70 4.66 2.49 -6.66
N LEU A 71 3.40 2.75 -7.02
CA LEU A 71 2.27 1.98 -6.50
C LEU A 71 2.29 0.53 -6.96
N ASP A 72 2.70 0.24 -8.19
CA ASP A 72 2.89 -1.14 -8.66
C ASP A 72 3.95 -1.87 -7.85
N CYS A 73 5.09 -1.22 -7.61
CA CYS A 73 6.15 -1.77 -6.77
C CYS A 73 5.67 -2.01 -5.34
N ILE A 74 4.89 -1.09 -4.77
CA ILE A 74 4.29 -1.25 -3.43
C ILE A 74 3.27 -2.38 -3.42
N SER A 75 2.44 -2.50 -4.45
CA SER A 75 1.42 -3.55 -4.56
C SER A 75 2.08 -4.93 -4.60
N LYS A 76 3.16 -5.06 -5.37
CA LYS A 76 3.99 -6.27 -5.42
C LYS A 76 4.68 -6.56 -4.09
N ALA A 77 5.30 -5.55 -3.47
CA ALA A 77 5.95 -5.68 -2.17
C ALA A 77 4.97 -6.10 -1.07
N LEU A 78 3.72 -5.66 -1.17
CA LEU A 78 2.64 -5.99 -0.24
C LEU A 78 1.81 -7.22 -0.67
N GLN A 79 2.23 -7.95 -1.70
CA GLN A 79 1.51 -9.11 -2.24
C GLN A 79 -0.01 -8.86 -2.42
N LEU A 80 -0.38 -7.66 -2.86
CA LEU A 80 -1.78 -7.32 -3.06
C LEU A 80 -2.37 -8.16 -4.19
N ASN A 81 -3.61 -8.61 -4.01
CA ASN A 81 -4.39 -9.15 -5.12
C ASN A 81 -4.93 -8.02 -6.02
N ASN A 82 -5.64 -8.39 -7.09
CA ASN A 82 -6.16 -7.43 -8.06
C ASN A 82 -7.14 -6.43 -7.41
N ASP A 83 -8.11 -6.91 -6.63
CA ASP A 83 -9.10 -6.05 -5.97
C ASP A 83 -8.45 -5.07 -4.98
N GLU A 84 -7.44 -5.53 -4.26
CA GLU A 84 -6.65 -4.74 -3.32
C GLU A 84 -5.75 -3.71 -4.00
N THR A 85 -5.24 -4.06 -5.19
CA THR A 85 -4.48 -3.16 -6.03
C THR A 85 -5.40 -2.06 -6.55
N ASP A 86 -6.56 -2.40 -7.11
CA ASP A 86 -7.53 -1.41 -7.59
C ASP A 86 -7.95 -0.46 -6.46
N TYR A 87 -8.23 -1.02 -5.26
CA TYR A 87 -8.56 -0.21 -4.08
C TYR A 87 -7.39 0.70 -3.64
N LEU A 88 -6.14 0.23 -3.70
CA LEU A 88 -4.97 1.06 -3.43
C LEU A 88 -4.90 2.24 -4.40
N TYR A 89 -5.12 1.99 -5.69
CA TYR A 89 -5.10 2.99 -6.75
C TYR A 89 -6.19 4.04 -6.56
N ASP A 90 -7.43 3.63 -6.26
CA ASP A 90 -8.54 4.53 -5.95
C ASP A 90 -8.23 5.43 -4.75
N LEU A 91 -7.62 4.84 -3.71
CA LEU A 91 -7.19 5.56 -2.54
C LEU A 91 -5.99 6.47 -2.80
N ALA A 92 -5.19 6.25 -3.82
CA ALA A 92 -3.95 7.00 -4.09
C ALA A 92 -4.16 8.16 -5.08
N PHE A 93 -4.99 7.99 -6.11
CA PHE A 93 -5.06 8.94 -7.23
C PHE A 93 -6.22 9.94 -7.18
N GLU A 94 -7.05 9.93 -6.14
CA GLU A 94 -8.28 10.75 -6.16
C GLU A 94 -9.01 10.50 -7.49
N THR A 95 -9.33 9.23 -7.77
CA THR A 95 -10.25 8.93 -8.86
C THR A 95 -11.54 9.65 -8.48
N ASN A 96 -11.89 10.71 -9.21
CA ASN A 96 -13.22 11.30 -9.13
C ASN A 96 -14.19 10.19 -9.55
N SER A 97 -14.60 9.35 -8.60
CA SER A 97 -15.61 8.31 -8.77
C SER A 97 -16.99 8.99 -8.83
N GLU A 98 -17.16 9.87 -9.79
CA GLU A 98 -18.40 9.90 -10.55
C GLU A 98 -18.06 9.14 -11.84
N SER A 99 -18.65 7.96 -12.03
CA SER A 99 -18.60 7.11 -13.24
C SER A 99 -17.69 5.86 -13.22
N THR A 100 -17.92 4.90 -12.31
CA THR A 100 -17.72 3.45 -12.60
C THR A 100 -18.32 2.62 -11.47
N SER A 101 -19.61 2.29 -11.53
CA SER A 101 -20.12 0.97 -11.98
C SER A 101 -21.68 0.97 -11.97
N PRO A 102 -22.42 0.07 -12.66
CA PRO A 102 -22.01 -1.15 -13.39
C PRO A 102 -22.63 -1.30 -14.81
N LYS A 103 -21.97 -2.04 -15.72
CA LYS A 103 -22.70 -2.81 -16.74
C LYS A 103 -21.87 -3.97 -17.28
N LYS A 104 -22.10 -5.15 -16.71
CA LYS A 104 -21.84 -6.43 -17.39
C LYS A 104 -23.21 -7.03 -17.73
N ASP A 105 -23.84 -6.47 -18.75
CA ASP A 105 -24.81 -7.20 -19.56
C ASP A 105 -24.03 -7.87 -20.69
N ARG A 106 -23.83 -9.18 -20.61
CA ARG A 106 -23.79 -10.04 -21.80
C ARG A 106 -24.02 -11.51 -21.44
#